data_AF-A0A952QTX3-F1
#
_entry.id   AF-A0A952QTX3-F1
#
_cell.length_a   1.000
_cell.length_b   1.000
_cell.length_c   1.000
_cell.angle_alpha   90.00
_cell.angle_beta   90.00
_cell.angle_gamma   90.00
#
_symmetry.space_group_name_H-M   'P 1'
#
loop_
_entity.id
_entity.type
_entity.pdbx_description
1 polymer ?
#
loop_
_entity_poly.entity_id
_entity_poly.type
_entity_poly.pdbx_seq_one_letter_code
_entity_poly.pdbx_strand_id
1 'polypeptide(L)'
;LLMKVRPKHVNFGDQYAMDDPYGRDMGGDGYIKSFLEGKDLAGYVNVKNVVQAGYRFVDVVDEKDGKRYRYTGQAEEAVKRDPSYATGYYVFVLEKTLAIPPYPRYGVTYDDISTREDRDHWIAGSSLKVIDLEASEVIAERVGYIVDPGQGNISGGRSPWIIALDYACPNLFKYGKASPGEHAYPLDQARNFVEKVLLLPKQ
;
A
#
# COMPACT_ATOMS: atom_id res chain seq x y z
N LEU A 1 7.55 5.87 9.56
CA LEU A 1 6.24 6.16 10.19
C LEU A 1 5.20 6.17 9.09
N LEU A 2 4.20 5.30 9.14
CA LEU A 2 2.99 5.49 8.33
C LEU A 2 2.08 6.44 9.09
N MET A 3 1.89 7.64 8.54
CA MET A 3 1.07 8.68 9.16
C MET A 3 -0.41 8.44 8.93
N LYS A 4 -0.75 7.73 7.84
CA LYS A 4 -2.09 7.25 7.50
C LYS A 4 -1.99 5.81 7.01
N VAL A 5 -2.96 4.99 7.37
CA VAL A 5 -3.08 3.60 6.89
C VAL A 5 -4.25 3.53 5.91
N ARG A 6 -4.04 2.85 4.79
CA ARG A 6 -5.09 2.67 3.79
C ARG A 6 -6.31 1.94 4.36
N PRO A 7 -7.54 2.30 3.97
CA PRO A 7 -8.73 1.59 4.41
C PRO A 7 -8.65 0.10 4.10
N LYS A 8 -9.18 -0.73 5.00
CA LYS A 8 -9.23 -2.19 4.79
C LYS A 8 -10.24 -2.58 3.70
N HIS A 9 -11.32 -1.83 3.58
CA HIS A 9 -12.36 -2.09 2.60
C HIS A 9 -11.92 -1.62 1.21
N VAL A 10 -12.38 -2.32 0.18
CA VAL A 10 -12.16 -1.93 -1.21
C VAL A 10 -13.35 -1.11 -1.67
N ASN A 11 -13.10 0.12 -2.13
CA ASN A 11 -14.09 0.89 -2.85
C ASN A 11 -14.13 0.45 -4.32
N PHE A 12 -15.23 -0.20 -4.72
CA PHE A 12 -15.43 -0.67 -6.10
C PHE A 12 -16.09 0.38 -7.00
N GLY A 13 -16.75 1.39 -6.45
CA GLY A 13 -17.55 2.34 -7.22
C GLY A 13 -18.34 3.37 -6.42
N ASP A 14 -18.08 3.57 -5.13
CA ASP A 14 -18.55 4.76 -4.43
C ASP A 14 -17.79 5.97 -4.98
N GLN A 15 -18.52 6.80 -5.72
CA GLN A 15 -17.97 7.92 -6.46
C GLN A 15 -17.32 8.97 -5.54
N TYR A 16 -17.87 9.14 -4.33
CA TYR A 16 -17.57 10.27 -3.43
C TYR A 16 -17.00 9.83 -2.07
N ALA A 17 -16.52 8.59 -1.94
CA ALA A 17 -15.86 8.12 -0.72
C ALA A 17 -14.53 8.85 -0.41
N MET A 18 -13.91 9.47 -1.41
CA MET A 18 -12.65 10.23 -1.30
C MET A 18 -11.52 9.42 -0.62
N ASP A 19 -11.42 8.14 -0.95
CA ASP A 19 -10.54 7.16 -0.30
C ASP A 19 -9.29 6.79 -1.12
N ASP A 20 -8.92 7.62 -2.11
CA ASP A 20 -7.75 7.43 -2.98
C ASP A 20 -7.75 6.07 -3.74
N PRO A 21 -8.65 5.89 -4.71
CA PRO A 21 -8.69 4.68 -5.53
C PRO A 21 -7.48 4.52 -6.45
N TYR A 22 -6.76 5.60 -6.79
CA TYR A 22 -5.52 5.53 -7.59
C TYR A 22 -4.39 4.87 -6.79
N GLY A 23 -4.19 5.30 -5.53
CA GLY A 23 -3.15 4.77 -4.66
C GLY A 23 -3.45 3.36 -4.14
N ARG A 24 -4.59 2.76 -4.51
CA ARG A 24 -5.02 1.44 -4.07
C ARG A 24 -3.96 0.37 -4.30
N ASP A 25 -3.35 -0.10 -3.22
CA ASP A 25 -2.57 -1.34 -3.17
C ASP A 25 -3.16 -2.31 -2.13
N MET A 26 -2.71 -2.19 -0.90
CA MET A 26 -3.08 -3.04 0.23
C MET A 26 -3.76 -2.18 1.29
N GLY A 27 -4.79 -2.72 1.93
CA GLY A 27 -5.53 -2.04 2.99
C GLY A 27 -5.18 -2.55 4.38
N GLY A 28 -5.37 -1.71 5.40
CA GLY A 28 -5.22 -2.07 6.81
C GLY A 28 -3.88 -2.71 7.13
N ASP A 29 -3.90 -3.84 7.83
CA ASP A 29 -2.69 -4.58 8.18
C ASP A 29 -1.87 -5.01 6.96
N GLY A 30 -2.51 -5.28 5.82
CA GLY A 30 -1.81 -5.62 4.58
C GLY A 30 -0.91 -4.48 4.09
N TYR A 31 -1.37 -3.23 4.26
CA TYR A 31 -0.58 -2.04 3.95
C TYR A 31 0.68 -1.98 4.81
N ILE A 32 0.53 -2.14 6.13
CA ILE A 32 1.64 -2.12 7.09
C ILE A 32 2.62 -3.28 6.80
N LYS A 33 2.07 -4.48 6.58
CA LYS A 33 2.80 -5.71 6.31
C LYS A 33 3.68 -5.59 5.07
N SER A 34 3.20 -4.94 4.02
CA SER A 34 3.94 -4.77 2.77
C SER A 34 5.33 -4.15 3.01
N PHE A 35 5.46 -3.20 3.94
CA PHE A 35 6.76 -2.58 4.27
C PHE A 35 7.68 -3.51 5.09
N LEU A 36 7.13 -4.45 5.85
CA LEU A 36 7.90 -5.33 6.74
C LEU A 36 8.38 -6.59 6.03
N GLU A 37 7.63 -7.10 5.06
CA GLU A 37 7.97 -8.33 4.37
C GLU A 37 9.21 -8.17 3.47
N GLY A 38 10.00 -9.23 3.33
CA GLY A 38 11.11 -9.27 2.40
C GLY A 38 10.65 -9.50 0.96
N LYS A 39 11.58 -9.32 0.01
CA LYS A 39 11.40 -9.66 -1.40
C LYS A 39 12.32 -10.82 -1.81
N ASP A 40 11.86 -11.63 -2.74
CA ASP A 40 12.66 -12.66 -3.41
C ASP A 40 13.52 -12.10 -4.57
N LEU A 41 14.27 -12.97 -5.25
CA LEU A 41 15.13 -12.59 -6.38
C LEU A 41 14.38 -11.96 -7.55
N ALA A 42 13.10 -12.29 -7.71
CA ALA A 42 12.24 -11.71 -8.73
C ALA A 42 11.65 -10.36 -8.29
N GLY A 43 11.88 -9.95 -7.04
CA GLY A 43 11.41 -8.70 -6.47
C GLY A 43 10.00 -8.76 -5.87
N TYR A 44 9.40 -9.95 -5.78
CA TYR A 44 8.08 -10.14 -5.18
C TYR A 44 8.17 -10.35 -3.68
N VAL A 45 7.15 -9.88 -2.95
CA VAL A 45 7.02 -10.11 -1.52
C VAL A 45 7.02 -11.61 -1.22
N ASN A 46 7.92 -12.05 -0.34
CA ASN A 46 8.11 -13.46 -0.02
C ASN A 46 8.43 -13.65 1.46
N VAL A 47 7.98 -14.76 2.04
CA VAL A 47 8.19 -15.08 3.46
C VAL A 47 9.34 -16.07 3.66
N LYS A 48 9.68 -16.87 2.64
CA LYS A 48 10.63 -17.99 2.74
C LYS A 48 11.93 -17.72 1.99
N ASN A 49 11.84 -17.28 0.74
CA ASN A 49 12.99 -17.09 -0.15
C ASN A 49 13.39 -15.61 -0.21
N VAL A 50 13.55 -14.98 0.96
CA VAL A 50 13.87 -13.56 1.07
C VAL A 50 15.33 -13.33 0.73
N VAL A 51 15.59 -12.44 -0.23
CA VAL A 51 16.94 -11.97 -0.58
C VAL A 51 17.11 -10.47 -0.35
N GLN A 52 16.03 -9.72 -0.28
CA GLN A 52 16.03 -8.32 0.12
C GLN A 52 15.09 -8.15 1.32
N ALA A 53 15.62 -7.80 2.47
CA ALA A 53 14.82 -7.59 3.67
C ALA A 53 13.88 -6.38 3.53
N GLY A 54 12.73 -6.44 4.20
CA GLY A 54 11.87 -5.28 4.42
C GLY A 54 12.41 -4.35 5.50
N TYR A 55 11.63 -3.34 5.87
CA TYR A 55 11.95 -2.47 6.99
C TYR A 55 11.90 -3.26 8.30
N ARG A 56 12.83 -2.97 9.22
CA ARG A 56 12.91 -3.65 10.54
C ARG A 56 11.63 -3.46 11.36
N PHE A 57 11.02 -2.28 11.27
CA PHE A 57 9.79 -1.95 11.94
C PHE A 57 9.08 -0.82 11.19
N VAL A 58 7.78 -0.69 11.44
CA VAL A 58 6.94 0.39 10.94
C VAL A 58 6.17 0.95 12.12
N ASP A 59 6.39 2.22 12.44
CA ASP A 59 5.51 2.91 13.38
C ASP A 59 4.26 3.42 12.63
N VAL A 60 3.11 3.37 13.28
CA VAL A 60 1.80 3.81 12.79
C VAL A 60 1.14 4.67 13.86
N VAL A 61 0.52 5.79 13.47
CA VAL A 61 -0.40 6.52 14.37
C VAL A 61 -1.78 5.90 14.26
N ASP A 62 -2.33 5.39 15.36
CA ASP A 62 -3.67 4.80 15.39
C ASP A 62 -4.69 5.94 15.49
N GLU A 63 -5.59 6.02 14.50
CA GLU A 63 -6.58 7.11 14.41
C GLU A 63 -7.60 7.07 15.54
N LYS A 64 -7.81 5.91 16.21
CA LYS A 64 -8.82 5.76 17.26
C LYS A 64 -8.42 6.39 18.58
N ASP A 65 -7.13 6.32 18.92
CA ASP A 65 -6.61 6.80 20.20
C ASP A 65 -5.46 7.81 20.07
N GLY A 66 -5.02 8.10 18.85
CA GLY A 66 -3.93 9.02 18.54
C GLY A 66 -2.54 8.51 18.94
N LYS A 67 -2.43 7.27 19.45
CA LYS A 67 -1.16 6.72 19.92
C LYS A 67 -0.34 6.17 18.77
N ARG A 68 0.98 6.21 18.94
CA ARG A 68 1.91 5.60 18.02
C ARG A 68 2.21 4.16 18.43
N TYR A 69 1.95 3.23 17.54
CA TYR A 69 2.28 1.82 17.69
C TYR A 69 3.40 1.41 16.75
N ARG A 70 4.30 0.57 17.24
CA ARG A 70 5.34 -0.08 16.45
C ARG A 70 4.85 -1.45 16.00
N TYR A 71 4.89 -1.65 14.69
CA TYR A 71 4.66 -2.91 14.04
C TYR A 71 5.99 -3.54 13.64
N THR A 72 6.18 -4.79 14.06
CA THR A 72 7.26 -5.66 13.60
C THR A 72 6.64 -6.88 12.94
N GLY A 73 7.44 -7.66 12.23
CA GLY A 73 6.95 -8.92 11.72
C GLY A 73 8.03 -9.95 11.48
N GLN A 74 7.60 -11.20 11.47
CA GLN A 74 8.46 -12.36 11.33
C GLN A 74 7.73 -13.49 10.59
N ALA A 75 8.52 -14.35 9.95
CA ALA A 75 8.03 -15.59 9.35
C ALA A 75 7.84 -16.65 10.45
N GLU A 76 6.65 -17.22 10.52
CA GLU A 76 6.32 -18.33 11.42
C GLU A 76 5.68 -19.46 10.63
N GLU A 77 5.85 -20.70 11.10
CA GLU A 77 5.08 -21.81 10.54
C GLU A 77 3.60 -21.68 10.92
N ALA A 78 2.73 -21.76 9.92
CA ALA A 78 1.29 -21.60 10.12
C ALA A 78 0.70 -22.62 11.10
N VAL A 79 1.27 -23.84 11.13
CA VAL A 79 0.86 -24.93 12.04
C VAL A 79 0.96 -24.55 13.53
N LYS A 80 1.84 -23.60 13.89
CA LYS A 80 1.96 -23.11 15.28
C LYS A 80 0.75 -22.28 15.72
N ARG A 81 0.01 -21.73 14.76
CA ARG A 81 -1.18 -20.89 15.00
C ARG A 81 -2.47 -21.66 14.80
N ASP A 82 -2.48 -22.48 13.76
CA ASP A 82 -3.62 -23.29 13.39
C ASP A 82 -3.11 -24.67 12.89
N PRO A 83 -3.35 -25.74 13.68
CA PRO A 83 -2.92 -27.10 13.33
C PRO A 83 -3.50 -27.65 12.03
N SER A 84 -4.49 -27.00 11.40
CA SER A 84 -5.06 -27.43 10.11
C SER A 84 -4.13 -27.21 8.92
N TYR A 85 -3.10 -26.37 9.06
CA TYR A 85 -2.13 -26.12 8.00
C TYR A 85 -1.07 -27.21 7.89
N ALA A 86 -0.56 -27.42 6.68
CA ALA A 86 0.54 -28.34 6.43
C ALA A 86 1.87 -27.83 7.02
N THR A 87 2.66 -28.76 7.57
CA THR A 87 4.03 -28.49 8.02
C THR A 87 4.88 -27.91 6.88
N GLY A 88 5.69 -26.90 7.19
CA GLY A 88 6.53 -26.21 6.20
C GLY A 88 5.84 -25.10 5.41
N TYR A 89 4.55 -24.83 5.67
CA TYR A 89 3.87 -23.62 5.21
C TYR A 89 4.13 -22.46 6.18
N TYR A 90 4.75 -21.39 5.68
CA TYR A 90 5.11 -20.21 6.48
C TYR A 90 4.17 -19.06 6.19
N VAL A 91 3.79 -18.34 7.24
CA VAL A 91 3.02 -17.11 7.20
C VAL A 91 3.83 -15.98 7.84
N PHE A 92 3.65 -14.77 7.33
CA PHE A 92 4.25 -13.59 7.94
C PHE A 92 3.27 -12.97 8.93
N VAL A 93 3.76 -12.80 10.15
CA VAL A 93 2.98 -12.39 11.31
C VAL A 93 3.33 -10.96 11.66
N LEU A 94 2.32 -10.16 12.01
CA LEU A 94 2.51 -8.84 12.59
C LEU A 94 2.41 -8.89 14.11
N GLU A 95 3.32 -8.19 14.77
CA GLU A 95 3.25 -7.88 16.19
C GLU A 95 3.08 -6.37 16.38
N LYS A 96 2.17 -5.96 17.26
CA LYS A 96 1.84 -4.56 17.56
C LYS A 96 2.22 -4.25 19.01
N THR A 97 3.05 -3.24 19.21
CA THR A 97 3.44 -2.74 20.55
C THR A 97 3.40 -1.22 20.61
N LEU A 98 3.37 -0.60 21.79
CA LEU A 98 3.52 0.86 21.89
C LEU A 98 4.92 1.26 21.39
N ALA A 99 4.98 2.33 20.58
CA ALA A 99 6.25 2.74 19.98
C ALA A 99 7.22 3.30 21.02
N ILE A 100 8.47 2.81 20.96
CA ILE A 100 9.59 3.26 21.81
C ILE A 100 10.74 3.79 20.94
N PRO A 101 11.60 4.68 21.47
CA PRO A 101 12.81 5.13 20.77
C PRO A 101 13.72 3.97 20.32
N PRO A 102 14.49 4.14 19.22
CA PRO A 102 14.50 5.30 18.34
C PRO A 102 13.24 5.35 17.47
N TYR A 103 12.76 6.55 17.18
CA TYR A 103 11.63 6.75 16.26
C TYR A 103 12.10 6.78 14.80
N PRO A 104 11.25 6.40 13.83
CA PRO A 104 11.59 6.51 12.42
C PRO A 104 11.85 7.96 12.04
N ARG A 105 12.93 8.21 11.28
CA ARG A 105 13.22 9.53 10.70
C ARG A 105 12.24 9.92 9.59
N TYR A 106 11.79 8.95 8.80
CA TYR A 106 10.93 9.22 7.64
C TYR A 106 9.47 8.89 7.91
N GLY A 107 8.59 9.78 7.44
CA GLY A 107 7.14 9.64 7.39
C GLY A 107 6.67 9.29 5.99
N VAL A 108 5.59 8.51 5.89
CA VAL A 108 4.88 8.23 4.65
C VAL A 108 3.40 8.55 4.88
N THR A 109 2.83 9.33 3.99
CA THR A 109 1.41 9.69 4.00
C THR A 109 0.87 9.70 2.58
N TYR A 110 -0.44 9.58 2.44
CA TYR A 110 -1.12 9.81 1.18
C TYR A 110 -2.37 10.67 1.40
N ASP A 111 -2.84 11.29 0.33
CA ASP A 111 -4.06 12.08 0.32
C ASP A 111 -4.82 11.82 -0.98
N ASP A 112 -6.14 11.72 -0.89
CA ASP A 112 -7.01 11.92 -2.03
C ASP A 112 -7.03 13.41 -2.36
N ILE A 113 -6.59 13.76 -3.55
CA ILE A 113 -6.49 15.16 -4.01
C ILE A 113 -7.58 15.51 -5.03
N SER A 114 -8.56 14.63 -5.21
CA SER A 114 -9.68 14.87 -6.11
C SER A 114 -10.52 16.02 -5.59
N THR A 115 -10.97 16.87 -6.51
CA THR A 115 -12.04 17.83 -6.24
C THR A 115 -13.41 17.17 -6.42
N ARG A 116 -14.46 17.89 -6.04
CA ARG A 116 -15.83 17.46 -6.36
C ARG A 116 -16.04 17.33 -7.87
N GLU A 117 -15.53 18.28 -8.63
CA GLU A 117 -15.65 18.31 -10.10
C GLU A 117 -14.95 17.12 -10.75
N ASP A 118 -13.77 16.73 -10.25
CA ASP A 118 -13.09 15.50 -10.67
C ASP A 118 -13.99 14.28 -10.45
N ARG A 119 -14.54 14.15 -9.24
CA ARG A 119 -15.40 13.02 -8.89
C ARG A 119 -16.67 12.99 -9.72
N ASP A 120 -17.29 14.13 -10.02
CA ASP A 120 -18.48 14.22 -10.89
C ASP A 120 -18.20 13.62 -12.28
N HIS A 121 -16.94 13.67 -12.75
CA HIS A 121 -16.48 13.08 -14.01
C HIS A 121 -15.75 11.73 -13.85
N TRP A 122 -15.89 11.08 -12.70
CA TRP A 122 -15.22 9.83 -12.35
C TRP A 122 -13.69 9.88 -12.50
N ILE A 123 -13.10 11.01 -12.14
CA ILE A 123 -11.67 11.20 -12.04
C ILE A 123 -11.31 11.15 -10.55
N ALA A 124 -10.24 10.42 -10.21
CA ALA A 124 -9.73 10.38 -8.85
C ALA A 124 -8.22 10.60 -8.83
N GLY A 125 -7.76 11.50 -7.97
CA GLY A 125 -6.37 11.88 -7.79
C GLY A 125 -5.78 11.41 -6.46
N SER A 126 -4.49 11.11 -6.47
CA SER A 126 -3.70 10.71 -5.31
C SER A 126 -2.42 11.54 -5.22
N SER A 127 -2.03 11.86 -3.98
CA SER A 127 -0.68 12.30 -3.65
C SER A 127 -0.10 11.33 -2.62
N LEU A 128 1.01 10.68 -2.93
CA LEU A 128 1.81 9.87 -1.99
C LEU A 128 3.12 10.59 -1.66
N LYS A 129 3.40 10.84 -0.38
CA LYS A 129 4.53 11.64 0.08
C LYS A 129 5.46 10.84 0.99
N VAL A 130 6.75 11.13 0.87
CA VAL A 130 7.79 10.78 1.84
C VAL A 130 8.29 12.06 2.49
N ILE A 131 8.30 12.09 3.81
CA ILE A 131 8.61 13.26 4.63
C ILE A 131 9.83 12.94 5.48
N ASP A 132 10.83 13.80 5.49
CA ASP A 132 11.86 13.79 6.55
C ASP A 132 11.28 14.48 7.78
N LEU A 133 11.03 13.72 8.85
CA LEU A 133 10.39 14.23 10.07
C LEU A 133 11.35 15.05 10.93
N GLU A 134 12.66 14.93 10.72
CA GLU A 134 13.66 15.72 11.43
C GLU A 134 13.78 17.11 10.81
N ALA A 135 13.85 17.18 9.48
CA ALA A 135 13.86 18.44 8.74
C ALA A 135 12.45 19.07 8.59
N SER A 136 11.38 18.28 8.81
CA SER A 136 9.99 18.66 8.52
C SER A 136 9.77 19.03 7.04
N GLU A 137 10.39 18.28 6.13
CA GLU A 137 10.36 18.55 4.69
C GLU A 137 9.79 17.36 3.90
N VAL A 138 9.01 17.64 2.85
CA VAL A 138 8.62 16.64 1.86
C VAL A 138 9.82 16.40 0.93
N ILE A 139 10.42 15.22 1.04
CA ILE A 139 11.61 14.86 0.24
C ILE A 139 11.26 14.13 -1.07
N ALA A 140 10.04 13.62 -1.17
CA ALA A 140 9.50 13.09 -2.41
C ALA A 140 7.97 13.09 -2.40
N GLU A 141 7.38 13.34 -3.55
CA GLU A 141 5.93 13.25 -3.78
C GLU A 141 5.67 12.57 -5.13
N ARG A 142 4.70 11.68 -5.15
CA ARG A 142 4.14 11.11 -6.38
C ARG A 142 2.68 11.49 -6.46
N VAL A 143 2.35 12.23 -7.51
CA VAL A 143 0.98 12.58 -7.86
C VAL A 143 0.52 11.74 -9.03
N GLY A 144 -0.74 11.30 -8.99
CA GLY A 144 -1.34 10.63 -10.13
C GLY A 144 -2.87 10.63 -10.09
N TYR A 145 -3.45 10.35 -11.24
CA TYR A 145 -4.89 10.38 -11.47
C TYR A 145 -5.33 9.12 -12.21
N ILE A 146 -6.53 8.64 -11.90
CA ILE A 146 -7.27 7.65 -12.70
C ILE A 146 -8.55 8.28 -13.23
N VAL A 147 -9.05 7.75 -14.34
CA VAL A 147 -10.36 8.11 -14.88
C VAL A 147 -11.15 6.86 -15.23
N ASP A 148 -12.43 6.84 -14.88
CA ASP A 148 -13.34 5.80 -15.34
C ASP A 148 -13.97 6.17 -16.69
N PRO A 149 -13.57 5.56 -17.82
CA PRO A 149 -14.14 5.90 -19.13
C PRO A 149 -15.61 5.49 -19.25
N GLY A 150 -16.06 4.53 -18.43
CA GLY A 150 -17.46 4.12 -18.34
C GLY A 150 -18.31 5.04 -17.47
N GLN A 151 -17.74 6.11 -16.90
CA GLN A 151 -18.44 7.12 -16.10
C GLN A 151 -19.35 6.49 -15.02
N GLY A 152 -18.84 5.49 -14.31
CA GLY A 152 -19.56 4.83 -13.22
C GLY A 152 -20.45 3.68 -13.63
N ASN A 153 -20.47 3.31 -14.91
CA ASN A 153 -21.28 2.18 -15.38
C ASN A 153 -20.90 0.89 -14.62
N ILE A 154 -21.91 0.20 -14.08
CA ILE A 154 -21.78 -1.07 -13.34
C ILE A 154 -22.39 -2.27 -14.08
N SER A 155 -22.90 -2.08 -15.29
CA SER A 155 -23.48 -3.14 -16.11
C SER A 155 -22.50 -4.29 -16.32
N GLY A 156 -23.02 -5.53 -16.30
CA GLY A 156 -22.19 -6.73 -16.46
C GLY A 156 -21.24 -7.01 -15.30
N GLY A 157 -21.45 -6.43 -14.11
CA GLY A 157 -20.60 -6.66 -12.93
C GLY A 157 -19.33 -5.79 -12.93
N ARG A 158 -19.29 -4.75 -13.76
CA ARG A 158 -18.18 -3.81 -13.85
C ARG A 158 -17.97 -3.07 -12.52
N SER A 159 -16.72 -2.93 -12.11
CA SER A 159 -16.32 -2.11 -10.96
C SER A 159 -15.55 -0.87 -11.45
N PRO A 160 -16.19 0.32 -11.50
CA PRO A 160 -15.60 1.53 -12.08
C PRO A 160 -14.17 1.82 -11.61
N TRP A 161 -13.93 1.80 -10.29
CA TRP A 161 -12.59 2.13 -9.77
C TRP A 161 -11.54 1.05 -10.04
N ILE A 162 -11.93 -0.18 -10.35
CA ILE A 162 -11.00 -1.21 -10.81
C ILE A 162 -10.62 -0.97 -12.27
N ILE A 163 -11.61 -0.68 -13.12
CA ILE A 163 -11.37 -0.39 -14.53
C ILE A 163 -10.52 0.87 -14.70
N ALA A 164 -10.79 1.91 -13.90
CA ALA A 164 -10.09 3.18 -13.95
C ALA A 164 -8.57 3.05 -13.73
N LEU A 165 -8.10 2.01 -13.03
CA LEU A 165 -6.66 1.73 -12.87
C LEU A 165 -5.94 1.51 -14.21
N ASP A 166 -6.63 0.95 -15.22
CA ASP A 166 -6.08 0.79 -16.57
C ASP A 166 -5.91 2.14 -17.31
N TYR A 167 -6.51 3.21 -16.80
CA TYR A 167 -6.50 4.57 -17.34
C TYR A 167 -5.77 5.53 -16.37
N ALA A 168 -4.80 5.01 -15.63
CA ALA A 168 -3.99 5.75 -14.68
C ALA A 168 -2.87 6.57 -15.36
N CYS A 169 -2.64 7.79 -14.87
CA CYS A 169 -1.48 8.61 -15.18
C CYS A 169 -0.83 9.16 -13.90
N PRO A 170 0.46 8.92 -13.63
CA PRO A 170 1.31 7.97 -14.36
C PRO A 170 0.78 6.55 -14.22
N ASN A 171 1.06 5.73 -15.23
CA ASN A 171 0.65 4.34 -15.25
C ASN A 171 1.24 3.60 -14.04
N LEU A 172 0.39 2.92 -13.29
CA LEU A 172 0.76 2.14 -12.11
C LEU A 172 1.39 0.80 -12.47
N PHE A 173 1.20 0.33 -13.71
CA PHE A 173 1.67 -0.94 -14.21
C PHE A 173 2.97 -0.78 -14.97
N LYS A 174 4.08 -0.80 -14.23
CA LYS A 174 5.42 -0.81 -14.82
C LYS A 174 5.71 -2.12 -15.59
N TYR A 175 4.95 -3.18 -15.35
CA TYR A 175 5.17 -4.54 -15.87
C TYR A 175 3.92 -5.20 -16.48
N GLY A 176 3.04 -4.42 -17.12
CA GLY A 176 1.95 -4.94 -17.95
C GLY A 176 0.87 -5.74 -17.20
N LYS A 177 -0.19 -6.11 -17.93
CA LYS A 177 -1.23 -7.02 -17.45
C LYS A 177 -0.63 -8.43 -17.41
N ALA A 178 -0.84 -9.18 -16.32
CA ALA A 178 -0.38 -10.57 -16.24
C ALA A 178 -1.05 -11.47 -17.29
N SER A 179 -2.23 -11.08 -17.80
CA SER A 179 -2.88 -11.67 -18.98
C SER A 179 -3.89 -10.71 -19.64
N PRO A 180 -4.26 -10.94 -20.92
CA PRO A 180 -5.36 -10.21 -21.56
C PRO A 180 -6.67 -10.41 -20.77
N GLY A 181 -7.28 -9.32 -20.30
CA GLY A 181 -8.51 -9.35 -19.52
C GLY A 181 -8.33 -9.27 -18.00
N GLU A 182 -7.10 -9.36 -17.49
CA GLU A 182 -6.82 -9.09 -16.08
C GLU A 182 -6.58 -7.59 -15.84
N HIS A 183 -7.26 -7.03 -14.84
CA HIS A 183 -6.89 -5.73 -14.30
C HIS A 183 -5.68 -5.93 -13.42
N ALA A 184 -4.59 -5.25 -13.73
CA ALA A 184 -3.43 -5.35 -12.90
C ALA A 184 -3.76 -4.68 -11.55
N TYR A 185 -3.41 -5.34 -10.45
CA TYR A 185 -3.48 -4.76 -9.12
C TYR A 185 -2.10 -4.18 -8.84
N PRO A 186 -1.96 -2.88 -8.62
CA PRO A 186 -0.65 -2.26 -8.40
C PRO A 186 -0.20 -2.51 -6.96
N LEU A 187 0.00 -3.79 -6.64
CA LEU A 187 0.48 -4.25 -5.35
C LEU A 187 1.82 -3.58 -5.04
N ASP A 188 2.02 -3.27 -3.76
CA ASP A 188 3.24 -2.67 -3.22
C ASP A 188 3.63 -1.32 -3.85
N GLN A 189 2.72 -0.61 -4.55
CA GLN A 189 3.07 0.67 -5.18
C GLN A 189 3.61 1.69 -4.18
N ALA A 190 3.02 1.76 -2.98
CA ALA A 190 3.49 2.68 -1.95
C ALA A 190 4.89 2.29 -1.46
N ARG A 191 5.09 1.00 -1.14
CA ARG A 191 6.39 0.47 -0.75
C ARG A 191 7.46 0.73 -1.81
N ASN A 192 7.18 0.40 -3.06
CA ASN A 192 8.12 0.53 -4.18
C ASN A 192 8.54 1.99 -4.38
N PHE A 193 7.60 2.93 -4.25
CA PHE A 193 7.92 4.35 -4.26
C PHE A 193 8.84 4.73 -3.10
N VAL A 194 8.49 4.33 -1.87
CA VAL A 194 9.26 4.68 -0.66
C VAL A 194 10.66 4.08 -0.69
N GLU A 195 10.82 2.81 -1.09
CA GLU A 195 12.14 2.16 -1.21
C GLU A 195 13.03 2.81 -2.26
N LYS A 196 12.44 3.34 -3.35
CA LYS A 196 13.18 4.09 -4.37
C LYS A 196 13.68 5.42 -3.82
N VAL A 197 12.89 6.09 -2.97
CA VAL A 197 13.24 7.38 -2.36
C VAL A 197 14.29 7.19 -1.26
N LEU A 198 14.07 6.24 -0.35
CA LEU A 198 14.88 6.07 0.85
C LEU A 198 16.11 5.18 0.66
N LEU A 199 16.40 4.73 -0.57
CA LEU A 199 17.49 3.82 -0.96
C LEU A 199 17.88 2.89 0.18
N LEU A 200 17.12 1.81 0.37
CA LEU A 200 17.53 0.77 1.32
C LEU A 200 18.95 0.34 0.96
N PRO A 201 19.93 0.40 1.90
CA PRO A 201 21.25 -0.11 1.62
C PRO A 201 21.11 -1.58 1.24
N LYS A 202 21.55 -1.92 0.03
CA LYS A 202 21.68 -3.32 -0.39
C LYS A 202 22.68 -3.97 0.57
N GLN A 203 22.21 -4.92 1.37
CA GLN A 203 23.08 -5.75 2.22
C GLN A 203 23.94 -6.66 1.35
#